data_AF-A0A6L5F1G8-F1
#
_entry.id   AF-A0A6L5F1G8-F1
#
_cell.length_a   1.000
_cell.length_b   1.000
_cell.length_c   1.000
_cell.angle_alpha   90.00
_cell.angle_beta   90.00
_cell.angle_gamma   90.00
#
_symmetry.space_group_name_H-M   'P 1'
#
loop_
_entity.id
_entity.type
_entity.pdbx_description
1 polymer ?
#
loop_
_entity_poly.entity_id
_entity_poly.type
_entity_poly.pdbx_seq_one_letter_code
_entity_poly.pdbx_strand_id
1 'polypeptide(L)'
;VTSDQVWQGAPRAWPIAVQWESVDRHRLLTLLAVGGLVVAGLMAILGMPPFDSHGPLYHLGIMSPICGGTRAVVYAMRGELGLSWAYNPAGVPLVAGAVLAAVRHLVGTVSHRWLTVRVTAWRLAIVVAAALLVALQINQQLHASFLLAS
;
A
#
# COMPACT_ATOMS: atom_id res chain seq x y z
N VAL A 1 21.31 32.92 16.98
CA VAL A 1 20.13 32.04 17.13
C VAL A 1 19.79 31.51 15.75
N THR A 2 20.13 30.25 15.48
CA THR A 2 19.90 29.60 14.19
C THR A 2 18.39 29.43 13.95
N SER A 3 17.97 29.53 12.69
CA SER A 3 16.58 29.41 12.22
C SER A 3 15.87 28.09 12.57
N ASP A 4 16.57 27.15 13.20
CA ASP A 4 16.07 25.83 13.59
C ASP A 4 15.31 25.81 14.92
N GLN A 5 15.36 26.91 15.69
CA GLN A 5 14.78 26.97 17.04
C GLN A 5 13.30 27.41 17.07
N VAL A 6 12.75 27.95 15.97
CA VAL A 6 11.39 28.55 15.96
C VAL A 6 10.27 27.49 15.98
N TRP A 7 10.56 26.21 15.73
CA TRP A 7 9.54 25.15 15.59
C TRP A 7 9.44 24.17 16.78
N GLN A 8 10.04 24.46 17.92
CA GLN A 8 10.07 23.52 19.07
C GLN A 8 8.94 23.70 20.10
N GLY A 9 7.99 24.62 19.89
CA GLY A 9 7.06 25.05 20.95
C GLY A 9 5.57 24.70 20.81
N ALA A 10 5.13 23.97 19.78
CA ALA A 10 3.71 23.62 19.63
C ALA A 10 3.49 22.11 19.82
N PRO A 11 2.52 21.66 20.65
CA PRO A 11 2.08 20.27 20.61
C PRO A 11 1.60 19.99 19.19
N ARG A 12 2.35 19.17 18.44
CA ARG A 12 1.99 18.78 17.07
C ARG A 12 0.73 17.92 17.13
N ALA A 13 -0.43 18.58 17.09
CA ALA A 13 -1.74 17.95 17.07
C ALA A 13 -1.99 17.14 15.78
N TRP A 14 -1.11 17.27 14.78
CA TRP A 14 -1.29 16.61 13.50
C TRP A 14 -0.42 15.34 13.38
N PRO A 15 -1.01 14.17 13.06
CA PRO A 15 -0.31 12.87 13.05
C PRO A 15 0.67 12.69 11.88
N ILE A 16 0.65 13.60 10.90
CA ILE A 16 1.41 13.51 9.64
C ILE A 16 2.16 14.82 9.37
N ALA A 17 3.46 14.87 9.66
CA ALA A 17 4.28 16.02 9.27
C ALA A 17 4.75 15.88 7.81
N VAL A 18 4.53 16.90 7.00
CA VAL A 18 5.02 16.97 5.61
C VAL A 18 6.11 18.02 5.54
N GLN A 19 7.30 17.66 5.04
CA GLN A 19 8.45 18.55 4.95
C GLN A 19 9.16 18.35 3.61
N TRP A 20 9.63 19.44 3.00
CA TRP A 20 10.49 19.36 1.83
C TRP A 20 11.95 19.23 2.27
N GLU A 21 12.60 18.12 1.91
CA GLU A 21 14.01 17.85 2.20
C GLU A 21 14.81 17.78 0.88
N SER A 22 16.10 18.06 0.92
CA SER A 22 16.99 17.97 -0.26
C SER A 22 17.42 16.54 -0.58
N VAL A 23 17.16 15.57 0.32
CA VAL A 23 17.58 14.16 0.19
C VAL A 23 16.36 13.25 0.27
N ASP A 24 16.31 12.24 -0.62
CA ASP A 24 15.28 11.21 -0.59
C ASP A 24 15.53 10.20 0.54
N ARG A 25 14.80 10.35 1.66
CA ARG A 25 14.82 9.37 2.75
C ARG A 25 13.96 8.12 2.48
N HIS A 26 13.15 8.12 1.43
CA HIS A 26 12.20 7.04 1.14
C HIS A 26 12.57 6.24 -0.11
N ARG A 27 13.83 6.29 -0.53
CA ARG A 27 14.33 5.65 -1.75
C ARG A 27 13.96 4.15 -1.86
N LEU A 28 14.03 3.41 -0.75
CA LEU A 28 13.64 1.99 -0.73
C LEU A 28 12.15 1.79 -1.01
N LEU A 29 11.28 2.61 -0.39
CA LEU A 29 9.84 2.55 -0.62
C LEU A 29 9.51 2.89 -2.08
N THR A 30 10.18 3.89 -2.64
CA THR A 30 10.05 4.23 -4.05
C THR A 30 10.50 3.07 -4.94
N LEU A 31 11.65 2.44 -4.65
CA LEU A 31 12.14 1.30 -5.42
C LEU A 31 11.15 0.13 -5.39
N LEU A 32 10.60 -0.18 -4.21
CA LEU A 32 9.57 -1.21 -4.06
C LEU A 32 8.28 -0.86 -4.79
N ALA A 33 7.84 0.41 -4.73
CA ALA A 33 6.65 0.88 -5.42
C ALA A 33 6.81 0.80 -6.93
N VAL A 34 7.93 1.30 -7.48
CA VAL A 34 8.21 1.27 -8.92
C VAL A 34 8.39 -0.17 -9.40
N GLY A 35 9.19 -0.98 -8.70
CA GLY A 35 9.36 -2.39 -9.03
C GLY A 35 8.04 -3.16 -8.97
N GLY A 36 7.24 -2.93 -7.94
CA GLY A 36 5.90 -3.51 -7.79
C GLY A 36 4.95 -3.11 -8.91
N LEU A 37 4.91 -1.83 -9.30
CA LEU A 37 4.11 -1.34 -10.43
C LEU A 37 4.55 -1.97 -11.75
N VAL A 38 5.85 -2.12 -11.98
CA VAL A 38 6.38 -2.76 -13.20
C VAL A 38 5.95 -4.23 -13.24
N VAL A 39 6.15 -4.99 -12.15
CA VAL A 39 5.75 -6.40 -12.09
C VAL A 39 4.24 -6.56 -12.26
N ALA A 40 3.46 -5.75 -11.55
CA ALA A 40 1.99 -5.77 -11.65
C ALA A 40 1.50 -5.38 -13.05
N GLY A 41 2.14 -4.39 -13.69
CA GLY A 41 1.85 -3.98 -15.06
C GLY A 41 2.18 -5.08 -16.07
N LEU A 42 3.32 -5.74 -15.92
CA LEU A 42 3.68 -6.90 -16.74
C LEU A 42 2.66 -8.03 -16.58
N MET A 43 2.24 -8.35 -15.36
CA MET A 43 1.17 -9.34 -15.12
C MET A 43 -0.18 -8.90 -15.69
N ALA A 44 -0.48 -7.59 -15.68
CA ALA A 44 -1.70 -7.06 -16.26
C ALA A 44 -1.72 -7.22 -17.80
N ILE A 45 -0.58 -7.11 -18.47
CA ILE A 45 -0.46 -7.21 -19.93
C ILE A 45 -0.27 -8.65 -20.38
N LEU A 46 0.70 -9.37 -19.80
CA LEU A 46 1.10 -10.71 -20.19
C LEU A 46 0.20 -11.80 -19.61
N GLY A 47 -0.66 -11.44 -18.66
CA GLY A 47 -1.46 -12.37 -17.87
C GLY A 47 -0.73 -12.82 -16.60
N MET A 48 -1.49 -13.43 -15.70
CA MET A 48 -0.91 -13.97 -14.47
C MET A 48 -0.22 -15.30 -14.78
N PRO A 49 1.00 -15.50 -14.27
CA PRO A 49 1.64 -16.80 -14.35
C PRO A 49 0.76 -17.88 -13.69
N PRO A 50 0.68 -19.10 -14.26
CA PRO A 50 -0.27 -20.13 -13.88
C PRO A 50 0.15 -20.89 -12.61
N PHE A 51 0.74 -20.20 -11.64
CA PHE A 51 1.04 -20.81 -10.35
C PHE A 51 -0.14 -20.60 -9.40
N ASP A 52 -0.66 -21.71 -8.91
CA ASP A 52 -1.74 -21.72 -7.94
C ASP A 52 -1.14 -21.44 -6.55
N SER A 53 -1.13 -20.18 -6.13
CA SER A 53 -0.65 -19.76 -4.82
C SER A 53 -1.72 -19.93 -3.73
N HIS A 54 -2.39 -21.08 -3.72
CA HIS A 54 -3.06 -21.53 -2.49
C HIS A 54 -1.96 -21.92 -1.51
N GLY A 55 -1.67 -21.03 -0.55
CA GLY A 55 -0.76 -21.37 0.54
C GLY A 55 -1.30 -22.59 1.31
N PRO A 56 -0.45 -23.43 1.92
CA PRO A 56 -0.87 -24.65 2.63
C PRO A 56 -1.88 -24.38 3.77
N LEU A 57 -2.03 -23.14 4.23
CA LEU A 57 -3.06 -22.66 5.16
C LEU A 57 -4.50 -22.66 4.58
N TYR A 58 -4.65 -22.68 3.25
CA TYR A 58 -5.93 -22.86 2.57
C TYR A 58 -6.57 -24.21 2.94
N HIS A 59 -5.77 -25.27 3.11
CA HIS A 59 -6.25 -26.59 3.55
C HIS A 59 -6.65 -26.63 5.03
N LEU A 60 -6.33 -25.59 5.81
CA LEU A 60 -6.67 -25.47 7.23
C LEU A 60 -7.80 -24.48 7.50
N GLY A 61 -8.43 -23.92 6.44
CA GLY A 61 -9.55 -22.98 6.56
C GLY A 61 -9.16 -21.57 7.05
N ILE A 62 -7.86 -21.26 7.12
CA ILE A 62 -7.37 -19.94 7.58
C ILE A 62 -6.97 -19.11 6.36
N MET A 63 -7.91 -18.28 5.89
CA MET A 63 -7.64 -17.32 4.82
C MET A 63 -6.69 -16.23 5.33
N SER A 64 -5.57 -16.02 4.64
CA SER A 64 -4.65 -14.91 4.96
C SER A 64 -5.25 -13.57 4.50
N PRO A 65 -4.99 -12.45 5.19
CA PRO A 65 -5.61 -11.16 4.85
C PRO A 65 -5.21 -10.63 3.46
N ILE A 66 -4.07 -11.11 2.94
CA ILE A 66 -3.53 -10.76 1.62
C ILE A 66 -3.93 -11.78 0.54
N CYS A 67 -4.79 -12.76 0.86
CA CYS A 67 -5.30 -13.69 -0.14
C CYS A 67 -6.02 -12.91 -1.26
N GLY A 68 -5.82 -13.33 -2.52
CA GLY A 68 -6.32 -12.59 -3.68
C GLY A 68 -5.64 -11.25 -3.97
N GLY A 69 -4.66 -10.83 -3.15
CA GLY A 69 -4.01 -9.52 -3.26
C GLY A 69 -3.34 -9.28 -4.61
N THR A 70 -2.64 -10.27 -5.15
CA THR A 70 -2.01 -10.16 -6.48
C THR A 70 -3.04 -9.94 -7.58
N ARG A 71 -4.17 -10.68 -7.56
CA ARG A 71 -5.27 -10.48 -8.51
C ARG A 71 -5.89 -9.10 -8.37
N ALA A 72 -6.16 -8.68 -7.13
CA ALA A 72 -6.72 -7.36 -6.86
C ALA A 72 -5.82 -6.24 -7.41
N VAL A 73 -4.51 -6.32 -7.19
CA VAL A 73 -3.54 -5.36 -7.73
C VAL A 73 -3.54 -5.36 -9.27
N VAL A 74 -3.59 -6.53 -9.91
CA VAL A 74 -3.67 -6.63 -11.37
C VAL A 74 -4.96 -6.02 -11.91
N TYR A 75 -6.11 -6.29 -11.29
CA TYR A 75 -7.38 -5.66 -11.67
C TYR A 75 -7.37 -4.13 -11.47
N ALA A 76 -6.79 -3.65 -10.37
CA ALA A 76 -6.62 -2.22 -10.13
C ALA A 76 -5.72 -1.57 -11.21
N MET A 77 -4.63 -2.24 -11.62
CA MET A 77 -3.76 -1.79 -12.71
C MET A 77 -4.46 -1.76 -14.08
N ARG A 78 -5.45 -2.63 -14.31
CA ARG A 78 -6.29 -2.63 -15.51
C ARG A 78 -7.41 -1.59 -15.48
N GLY A 79 -7.59 -0.88 -14.37
CA GLY A 79 -8.70 0.06 -14.16
C GLY A 79 -10.03 -0.62 -13.76
N GLU A 80 -10.02 -1.94 -13.53
CA GLU A 80 -11.20 -2.71 -13.13
C GLU A 80 -11.39 -2.65 -11.60
N LEU A 81 -11.66 -1.45 -11.07
CA LEU A 81 -11.66 -1.18 -9.63
C LEU A 81 -12.70 -2.01 -8.86
N GLY A 82 -13.87 -2.27 -9.45
CA GLY A 82 -14.90 -3.12 -8.84
C GLY A 82 -14.42 -4.55 -8.64
N LEU A 83 -13.73 -5.11 -9.63
CA LEU A 83 -13.14 -6.45 -9.53
C LEU A 83 -11.96 -6.47 -8.57
N SER A 84 -11.12 -5.43 -8.58
CA SER A 84 -10.06 -5.29 -7.57
C SER A 84 -10.63 -5.32 -6.16
N TRP A 85 -11.69 -4.56 -5.90
CA TRP A 85 -12.30 -4.46 -4.58
C TRP A 85 -12.94 -5.78 -4.15
N ALA A 86 -13.63 -6.46 -5.07
CA ALA A 86 -14.23 -7.76 -4.82
C ALA A 86 -13.18 -8.83 -4.44
N TYR A 87 -12.02 -8.81 -5.10
CA TYR A 87 -10.93 -9.75 -4.78
C TYR A 87 -10.20 -9.40 -3.48
N ASN A 88 -9.80 -8.13 -3.32
CA ASN A 88 -9.18 -7.65 -2.10
C ASN A 88 -9.30 -6.11 -2.02
N PRO A 89 -10.03 -5.57 -1.03
CA PRO A 89 -10.18 -4.12 -0.83
C PRO A 89 -8.85 -3.36 -0.72
N ALA A 90 -7.76 -4.04 -0.32
CA ALA A 90 -6.43 -3.44 -0.25
C ALA A 90 -5.77 -3.20 -1.62
N GLY A 91 -6.26 -3.81 -2.71
CA GLY A 91 -5.65 -3.70 -4.05
C GLY A 91 -5.64 -2.27 -4.58
N VAL A 92 -6.79 -1.58 -4.52
CA VAL A 92 -6.94 -0.18 -4.96
C VAL A 92 -6.02 0.78 -4.21
N PRO A 93 -6.05 0.85 -2.86
CA PRO A 93 -5.17 1.78 -2.12
C PRO A 93 -3.69 1.44 -2.28
N LEU A 94 -3.33 0.16 -2.49
CA LEU A 94 -1.95 -0.24 -2.70
C LEU A 94 -1.41 0.26 -4.05
N VAL A 95 -2.17 0.08 -5.14
CA VAL A 95 -1.80 0.63 -6.45
C VAL A 95 -1.76 2.16 -6.41
N ALA A 96 -2.77 2.81 -5.82
CA ALA A 96 -2.80 4.26 -5.69
C ALA A 96 -1.58 4.79 -4.90
N GLY A 97 -1.25 4.16 -3.78
CA GLY A 97 -0.07 4.50 -2.98
C GLY A 97 1.24 4.32 -3.74
N ALA A 98 1.36 3.25 -4.53
CA ALA A 98 2.54 3.01 -5.36
C ALA A 98 2.69 4.06 -6.48
N VAL A 99 1.59 4.44 -7.15
CA VAL A 99 1.58 5.51 -8.15
C VAL A 99 1.97 6.84 -7.52
N LEU A 100 1.42 7.19 -6.35
CA LEU A 100 1.79 8.41 -5.62
C LEU A 100 3.27 8.42 -5.23
N ALA A 101 3.84 7.29 -4.82
CA ALA A 101 5.26 7.18 -4.54
C ALA A 101 6.13 7.40 -5.80
N ALA A 102 5.70 6.85 -6.94
CA ALA A 102 6.39 7.07 -8.22
C ALA A 102 6.29 8.54 -8.68
N VAL A 103 5.10 9.15 -8.60
CA VAL A 103 4.90 10.58 -8.92
C VAL A 103 5.73 11.47 -8.00
N ARG A 104 5.72 11.20 -6.70
CA ARG A 104 6.57 11.91 -5.73
C ARG A 104 8.04 11.82 -6.13
N HIS A 105 8.52 10.66 -6.57
CA HIS A 105 9.90 10.49 -7.01
C HIS A 105 10.20 11.28 -8.28
N LEU A 106 9.29 11.27 -9.25
CA LEU A 106 9.42 12.10 -10.46
C LEU A 106 9.48 13.59 -10.11
N VAL A 107 8.58 14.07 -9.25
CA VAL A 107 8.60 15.45 -8.78
C VAL A 107 9.91 15.76 -8.05
N GLY A 108 10.39 14.86 -7.19
CA GLY A 108 11.64 15.05 -6.44
C GLY A 108 12.89 15.08 -7.32
N THR A 109 12.92 14.28 -8.39
CA THR A 109 14.00 14.29 -9.37
C THR A 109 14.01 15.55 -10.23
N VAL A 110 12.84 16.02 -10.68
CA VAL A 110 12.73 17.25 -11.50
C VAL A 110 12.96 18.51 -10.69
N SER A 111 12.41 18.59 -9.48
CA SER A 111 12.51 19.79 -8.62
C SER A 111 13.74 19.83 -7.72
N HIS A 112 14.51 18.73 -7.68
CA HIS A 112 15.58 18.49 -6.70
C HIS A 112 15.14 18.66 -5.23
N ARG A 113 13.82 18.59 -4.95
CA ARG A 113 13.21 18.73 -3.62
C ARG A 113 12.28 17.55 -3.35
N TRP A 114 12.51 16.85 -2.25
CA TRP A 114 11.80 15.63 -1.90
C TRP A 114 10.76 15.88 -0.82
N LEU A 115 9.50 15.50 -1.07
CA LEU A 115 8.39 15.71 -0.14
C LEU A 115 8.37 14.68 1.01
N THR A 116 9.23 14.76 2.01
CA THR A 116 9.27 13.80 3.14
C THR A 116 8.01 13.82 4.00
N VAL A 117 7.41 12.64 4.18
CA VAL A 117 6.23 12.43 5.04
C VAL A 117 6.68 11.69 6.29
N ARG A 118 6.52 12.31 7.46
CA ARG A 118 6.85 11.72 8.76
C ARG A 118 5.58 11.49 9.54
N VAL A 119 5.38 10.24 9.97
CA VAL A 119 4.32 9.90 10.90
C VAL A 119 4.80 10.26 12.30
N THR A 120 4.24 11.32 12.87
CA THR A 120 4.58 11.80 14.22
C THR A 120 3.89 10.95 15.29
N ALA A 121 2.71 10.42 14.99
CA ALA A 121 1.92 9.55 15.87
C ALA A 121 2.03 8.07 15.46
N TRP A 122 3.25 7.50 15.46
CA TRP A 122 3.49 6.13 14.97
C TRP A 122 2.64 5.06 15.67
N ARG A 123 2.37 5.23 16.96
CA ARG A 123 1.49 4.32 17.73
C ARG A 123 0.06 4.31 17.18
N LEU A 124 -0.49 5.48 16.86
CA LEU A 124 -1.82 5.60 16.26
C LEU A 124 -1.83 4.96 14.86
N ALA A 125 -0.78 5.17 14.07
CA ALA A 125 -0.67 4.56 12.75
C ALA A 125 -0.63 3.02 12.83
N ILE A 126 0.07 2.44 13.81
CA ILE A 126 0.05 0.99 14.04
C ILE A 126 -1.33 0.52 14.45
N VAL A 127 -2.02 1.21 15.36
CA VAL A 127 -3.37 0.83 15.79
C VAL A 127 -4.34 0.86 14.61
N VAL A 128 -4.30 1.91 13.80
CA VAL A 128 -5.13 2.03 12.59
C VAL A 128 -4.77 0.92 11.58
N ALA A 129 -3.49 0.68 11.32
CA ALA A 129 -3.07 -0.39 10.42
C ALA A 129 -3.52 -1.77 10.91
N ALA A 130 -3.38 -2.06 12.21
CA ALA A 130 -3.84 -3.29 12.81
C ALA A 130 -5.37 -3.42 12.69
N ALA A 131 -6.13 -2.36 12.97
CA ALA A 131 -7.58 -2.36 12.81
C ALA A 131 -8.01 -2.61 11.36
N LEU A 132 -7.33 -2.01 10.38
CA LEU A 132 -7.59 -2.24 8.95
C LEU A 132 -7.24 -3.67 8.53
N LEU A 133 -6.15 -4.24 9.04
CA LEU A 133 -5.79 -5.64 8.80
C LEU A 133 -6.82 -6.60 9.41
N VAL A 134 -7.33 -6.30 10.61
CA VAL A 134 -8.41 -7.08 11.25
C VAL A 134 -9.70 -6.95 10.45
N ALA A 135 -10.08 -5.75 10.01
CA ALA A 135 -11.25 -5.54 9.18
C ALA A 135 -11.14 -6.29 7.84
N LEU A 136 -9.95 -6.28 7.23
CA LEU A 136 -9.66 -7.04 6.02
C LEU A 136 -9.75 -8.55 6.30
N GLN A 137 -9.21 -9.02 7.41
CA GLN A 137 -9.33 -10.42 7.83
C GLN A 137 -10.80 -10.83 8.00
N ILE A 138 -11.61 -10.01 8.66
CA ILE A 138 -13.06 -10.25 8.83
C ILE A 138 -13.74 -10.28 7.46
N ASN A 139 -13.44 -9.33 6.57
CA ASN A 139 -14.00 -9.30 5.23
C ASN A 139 -13.64 -10.58 4.44
N GLN A 140 -12.38 -11.04 4.54
CA GLN A 140 -11.93 -12.26 3.89
C GLN A 140 -12.57 -13.52 4.49
N GLN A 141 -12.84 -13.55 5.81
CA GLN A 141 -13.54 -14.66 6.46
C GLN A 141 -15.04 -14.69 6.11
N LEU A 142 -15.70 -13.54 5.98
CA LEU A 142 -17.10 -13.45 5.55
C LEU A 142 -17.32 -13.88 4.10
N HIS A 143 -16.33 -13.68 3.23
CA HIS A 143 -16.38 -14.14 1.83
C HIS A 143 -15.76 -15.53 1.62
N ALA A 144 -15.04 -16.08 2.61
CA ALA A 144 -14.45 -17.43 2.53
C ALA A 144 -15.52 -18.54 2.48
N SER A 145 -16.66 -18.36 3.16
CA SER A 145 -17.80 -19.29 3.06
C SER A 145 -18.44 -19.32 1.67
N PHE A 146 -18.30 -18.25 0.88
CA PHE A 146 -18.73 -18.21 -0.53
C PHE A 146 -17.76 -18.92 -1.48
N LEU A 147 -16.46 -18.99 -1.14
CA LEU A 147 -15.42 -19.62 -1.97
C LEU A 147 -15.24 -21.12 -1.72
N LEU A 148 -15.82 -21.66 -0.64
CA LEU A 148 -15.80 -23.09 -0.31
C LEU A 148 -17.05 -23.85 -0.81
N ALA A 149 -18.07 -23.13 -1.29
CA ALA A 149 -19.37 -23.69 -1.69
C ALA A 149 -19.55 -23.84 -3.22
N SER A 150 -18.51 -23.60 -4.03
CA SER A 150 -18.54 -23.75 -5.50
C SER A 150 -17.56 -24.80 -6.01
#